data_AF-A0A1V4R6L1-F1
#
_entry.id   AF-A0A1V4R6L1-F1
#
_cell.length_a   1.000
_cell.length_b   1.000
_cell.length_c   1.000
_cell.angle_alpha   90.00
_cell.angle_beta   90.00
_cell.angle_gamma   90.00
#
_symmetry.space_group_name_H-M   'P 1'
#
loop_
_entity.id
_entity.type
_entity.pdbx_description
1 polymer ?
#
loop_
_entity_poly.entity_id
_entity_poly.type
_entity_poly.pdbx_seq_one_letter_code
_entity_poly.pdbx_strand_id
1 'polypeptide(L)'
;MNSNKSDLTLLAQKSTFEYEQIQTSENLKEKGQVFTPVLIAKYMANQFDLSYSHFNILDPGAGTGILTAAICNRIARECNEKKIINITAYEDDKAVLHFLNQNLEDIKDRIEEIGHELNFQIINKNFIYDNYLMLDSKDLFNSIPKRFNIIISNPPYYKVSKSDRLSQLMAEIVHGQPNIYMFFLAISSKLLSNNGQMVFITPRSFCSGLYFKKFRKWLLNTVNLSS
;
A
#
# COMPACT_ATOMS: atom_id res chain seq x y z
N MET A 1 20.11 -9.75 28.47
CA MET A 1 21.26 -9.27 27.66
C MET A 1 20.78 -9.06 26.24
N ASN A 2 20.96 -7.83 25.74
CA ASN A 2 20.93 -7.36 24.36
C ASN A 2 19.89 -7.92 23.39
N SER A 3 18.89 -7.09 23.08
CA SER A 3 18.77 -6.65 21.70
C SER A 3 18.10 -5.29 21.66
N ASN A 4 18.89 -4.24 21.44
CA ASN A 4 18.38 -3.00 20.89
C ASN A 4 18.06 -3.31 19.41
N LYS A 5 17.04 -4.16 19.16
CA LYS A 5 16.52 -4.44 17.82
C LYS A 5 15.87 -3.16 17.37
N SER A 6 16.60 -2.38 16.59
CA SER A 6 16.17 -1.04 16.22
C SER A 6 14.85 -1.15 15.44
N ASP A 7 13.84 -0.39 15.86
CA ASP A 7 12.49 -0.40 15.29
C ASP A 7 12.53 -0.19 13.77
N LEU A 8 12.01 -1.15 13.00
CA LEU A 8 12.07 -1.11 11.54
C LEU A 8 11.31 0.10 10.97
N THR A 9 10.27 0.55 11.67
CA THR A 9 9.50 1.73 11.23
C THR A 9 10.31 3.02 11.40
N LEU A 10 11.12 3.12 12.46
CA LEU A 10 12.01 4.26 12.66
C LEU A 10 13.15 4.29 11.64
N LEU A 11 13.63 3.13 11.21
CA LEU A 11 14.60 3.03 10.11
C LEU A 11 14.04 3.64 8.83
N ALA A 12 12.84 3.22 8.40
CA ALA A 12 12.19 3.77 7.21
C ALA A 12 11.86 5.28 7.35
N GLN A 13 11.53 5.74 8.57
CA GLN A 13 11.31 7.16 8.85
C GLN A 13 12.58 7.99 8.62
N LYS A 14 13.75 7.50 9.02
CA LYS A 14 15.02 8.20 8.79
C LYS A 14 15.24 8.45 7.29
N SER A 15 15.11 7.41 6.46
CA SER A 15 15.25 7.51 5.00
C SER A 15 14.20 8.42 4.38
N THR A 16 13.00 8.49 4.97
CA THR A 16 11.95 9.43 4.57
C THR A 16 12.38 10.88 4.77
N PHE A 17 12.95 11.21 5.92
CA PHE A 17 13.46 12.56 6.18
C PHE A 17 14.66 12.91 5.30
N GLU A 18 15.55 11.95 5.01
CA GLU A 18 16.66 12.15 4.08
C GLU A 18 16.15 12.47 2.66
N TYR A 19 15.14 11.74 2.17
CA TYR A 19 14.51 12.03 0.87
C TYR A 19 13.82 13.41 0.86
N GLU A 20 13.05 13.75 1.89
CA GLU A 20 12.36 15.04 1.99
C GLU A 20 13.33 16.24 1.97
N GLN A 21 14.54 16.09 2.49
CA GLN A 21 15.57 17.14 2.46
C GLN A 21 16.19 17.36 1.07
N ILE A 22 16.16 16.34 0.20
CA ILE A 22 16.75 16.38 -1.14
C ILE A 22 15.73 16.85 -2.19
N GLN A 23 14.42 16.79 -1.89
CA GLN A 23 13.35 17.23 -2.79
C GLN A 23 12.89 18.67 -2.51
N THR A 24 12.41 19.35 -3.56
CA THR A 24 11.72 20.62 -3.38
C THR A 24 10.26 20.40 -3.00
N SER A 25 9.71 21.30 -2.17
CA SER A 25 8.29 21.23 -1.78
C SER A 25 7.32 21.35 -2.97
N GLU A 26 7.75 21.95 -4.09
CA GLU A 26 6.98 22.01 -5.34
C GLU A 26 6.90 20.64 -6.02
N ASN A 27 8.01 19.91 -6.10
CA ASN A 27 8.05 18.58 -6.72
C ASN A 27 7.16 17.56 -5.96
N LEU A 28 7.21 17.60 -4.62
CA LEU A 28 6.35 16.76 -3.77
C LEU A 28 4.85 17.06 -3.98
N LYS A 29 4.50 18.34 -4.14
CA LYS A 29 3.11 18.76 -4.40
C LYS A 29 2.62 18.33 -5.78
N GLU A 30 3.44 18.48 -6.82
CA GLU A 30 3.09 18.05 -8.18
C GLU A 30 2.83 16.54 -8.26
N LYS A 31 3.62 15.74 -7.53
CA LYS A 31 3.43 14.29 -7.42
C LYS A 31 2.28 13.89 -6.50
N GLY A 32 1.74 14.83 -5.72
CA GLY A 32 0.73 14.56 -4.70
C GLY A 32 1.23 13.61 -3.60
N GLN A 33 2.54 13.59 -3.35
CA GLN A 33 3.21 12.67 -2.43
C GLN A 33 3.11 13.19 -1.00
N VAL A 34 2.62 12.34 -0.10
CA VAL A 34 2.50 12.66 1.33
C VAL A 34 3.06 11.50 2.12
N PHE A 35 4.13 11.74 2.88
CA PHE A 35 4.74 10.71 3.70
C PHE A 35 3.94 10.44 4.97
N THR A 36 3.83 9.16 5.33
CA THR A 36 3.06 8.71 6.49
C THR A 36 3.87 8.91 7.77
N PRO A 37 3.38 9.66 8.78
CA PRO A 37 4.06 9.75 10.07
C PRO A 37 4.18 8.38 10.75
N VAL A 38 5.29 8.11 11.45
CA VAL A 38 5.58 6.82 12.11
C VAL A 38 4.43 6.31 13.00
N LEU A 39 3.78 7.19 13.75
CA LEU A 39 2.67 6.82 14.63
C LEU A 39 1.45 6.34 13.84
N ILE A 40 1.18 6.98 12.69
CA ILE A 40 0.11 6.57 11.80
C ILE A 40 0.45 5.25 11.13
N ALA A 41 1.69 5.06 10.66
CA ALA A 41 2.12 3.79 10.07
C ALA A 41 1.95 2.61 11.04
N LYS A 42 2.39 2.77 12.31
CA LYS A 42 2.20 1.77 13.37
C LYS A 42 0.72 1.52 13.68
N TYR A 43 -0.08 2.59 13.76
CA TYR A 43 -1.51 2.46 14.00
C TYR A 43 -2.21 1.67 12.89
N MET A 44 -1.87 1.93 11.62
CA MET A 44 -2.44 1.21 10.47
C MET A 44 -2.00 -0.26 10.45
N ALA A 45 -0.73 -0.55 10.77
CA ALA A 45 -0.24 -1.93 10.87
C ALA A 45 -0.92 -2.74 11.99
N ASN A 46 -1.36 -2.08 13.07
CA ASN A 46 -2.10 -2.72 14.16
C ASN A 46 -3.52 -3.15 13.81
N GLN A 47 -4.06 -2.74 12.65
CA GLN A 47 -5.41 -3.13 12.24
C GLN A 47 -5.48 -4.54 11.64
N PHE A 48 -4.34 -5.14 11.31
CA PHE A 48 -4.27 -6.45 10.68
C PHE A 48 -4.34 -7.62 11.69
N ASP A 49 -4.90 -8.73 11.26
CA ASP A 49 -4.71 -10.03 11.90
C ASP A 49 -3.32 -10.58 11.51
N LEU A 50 -2.61 -11.16 12.48
CA LEU A 50 -1.30 -11.79 12.31
C LEU A 50 -1.34 -13.32 12.43
N SER A 51 -2.54 -13.91 12.44
CA SER A 51 -2.76 -15.36 12.50
C SER A 51 -2.20 -16.13 11.28
N TYR A 52 -1.90 -15.44 10.18
CA TYR A 52 -1.33 -16.05 8.98
C TYR A 52 0.06 -16.65 9.24
N SER A 53 0.32 -17.84 8.71
CA SER A 53 1.69 -18.39 8.62
C SER A 53 2.46 -17.79 7.44
N HIS A 54 1.75 -17.42 6.38
CA HIS A 54 2.30 -16.83 5.16
C HIS A 54 1.64 -15.47 4.91
N PHE A 55 2.45 -14.42 4.87
CA PHE A 55 2.03 -13.06 4.54
C PHE A 55 2.40 -12.79 3.08
N ASN A 56 1.40 -12.50 2.25
CA ASN A 56 1.59 -11.94 0.92
C ASN A 56 1.11 -10.49 0.98
N ILE A 57 2.06 -9.57 1.16
CA ILE A 57 1.85 -8.16 1.43
C ILE A 57 1.96 -7.37 0.13
N LEU A 58 0.98 -6.50 -0.15
CA LEU A 58 1.06 -5.50 -1.20
C LEU A 58 1.11 -4.09 -0.60
N ASP A 59 2.10 -3.31 -1.02
CA ASP A 59 2.17 -1.87 -0.82
C ASP A 59 2.13 -1.18 -2.20
N PRO A 60 0.95 -0.77 -2.69
CA PRO A 60 0.77 -0.32 -4.06
C PRO A 60 1.32 1.08 -4.33
N GLY A 61 1.75 1.81 -3.30
CA GLY A 61 2.36 3.13 -3.39
C GLY A 61 3.33 3.29 -2.22
N ALA A 62 4.43 2.55 -2.29
CA ALA A 62 5.27 2.25 -1.14
C ALA A 62 6.02 3.46 -0.61
N GLY A 63 6.35 4.45 -1.44
CA GLY A 63 7.25 5.51 -1.04
C GLY A 63 8.57 4.91 -0.58
N THR A 64 9.05 5.35 0.58
CA THR A 64 10.22 4.78 1.26
C THR A 64 9.94 3.45 1.97
N GLY A 65 8.71 2.93 1.93
CA GLY A 65 8.33 1.65 2.52
C GLY A 65 7.93 1.71 4.00
N ILE A 66 7.59 2.90 4.54
CA ILE A 66 7.29 3.06 5.98
C ILE A 66 6.09 2.22 6.47
N LEU A 67 5.07 2.02 5.63
CA LEU A 67 3.90 1.19 5.97
C LEU A 67 4.27 -0.29 5.99
N THR A 68 5.01 -0.73 4.96
CA THR A 68 5.59 -2.08 4.91
C THR A 68 6.50 -2.35 6.12
N ALA A 69 7.36 -1.40 6.48
CA ALA A 69 8.24 -1.47 7.64
C ALA A 69 7.44 -1.60 8.95
N ALA A 70 6.30 -0.90 9.08
CA ALA A 70 5.45 -0.97 10.25
C ALA A 70 4.82 -2.37 10.43
N ILE A 71 4.37 -3.00 9.34
CA ILE A 71 3.84 -4.37 9.38
C ILE A 71 4.94 -5.36 9.75
N CYS A 72 6.11 -5.28 9.12
CA CYS A 72 7.23 -6.17 9.41
C CYS A 72 7.70 -6.01 10.86
N ASN A 73 7.76 -4.78 11.38
CA ASN A 73 8.12 -4.50 12.77
C ASN A 73 7.12 -5.13 13.75
N ARG A 74 5.84 -5.13 13.39
CA ARG A 74 4.80 -5.73 14.21
C ARG A 74 4.90 -7.26 14.21
N ILE A 75 5.07 -7.87 13.03
CA ILE A 75 5.29 -9.32 12.90
C ILE A 75 6.49 -9.74 13.74
N ALA A 76 7.62 -9.05 13.60
CA ALA A 76 8.86 -9.30 14.35
C ALA A 76 8.71 -9.26 15.88
N ARG A 77 7.73 -8.50 16.38
CA ARG A 77 7.52 -8.29 17.83
C ARG A 77 6.48 -9.23 18.42
N GLU A 78 5.46 -9.58 17.65
CA GLU A 78 4.26 -10.28 18.14
C GLU A 78 4.26 -11.77 17.75
N CYS A 79 4.97 -12.16 16.71
CA CYS A 79 5.01 -13.54 16.22
C CYS A 79 6.26 -14.27 16.74
N ASN A 80 6.07 -15.38 17.44
CA ASN A 80 7.19 -16.20 17.94
C ASN A 80 7.52 -17.35 16.99
N GLU A 81 6.52 -17.84 16.27
CA GLU A 81 6.67 -18.87 15.25
C GLU A 81 7.24 -18.29 13.95
N LYS A 82 7.96 -19.13 13.18
CA LYS A 82 8.46 -18.75 11.86
C LYS A 82 7.29 -18.34 10.97
N LYS A 83 7.36 -17.11 10.45
CA LYS A 83 6.47 -16.58 9.42
C LYS A 83 7.21 -16.50 8.09
N ILE A 84 6.49 -16.69 6.99
CA ILE A 84 7.00 -16.44 5.63
C ILE A 84 6.35 -15.16 5.13
N ILE A 85 7.16 -14.18 4.75
CA ILE A 85 6.73 -12.83 4.39
C ILE A 85 7.16 -12.55 2.95
N ASN A 86 6.21 -12.39 2.06
CA ASN A 86 6.43 -12.01 0.67
C ASN A 86 5.86 -10.60 0.44
N ILE A 87 6.73 -9.65 0.12
CA ILE A 87 6.38 -8.25 -0.09
C ILE A 87 6.39 -7.94 -1.58
N THR A 88 5.34 -7.28 -2.06
CA THR A 88 5.31 -6.63 -3.36
C THR A 88 5.09 -5.14 -3.15
N ALA A 89 6.09 -4.33 -3.50
CA ALA A 89 6.07 -2.89 -3.37
C ALA A 89 6.05 -2.23 -4.76
N TYR A 90 5.10 -1.34 -4.99
CA TYR A 90 5.06 -0.49 -6.20
C TYR A 90 5.56 0.92 -5.85
N GLU A 91 6.48 1.43 -6.66
CA GLU A 91 7.00 2.80 -6.57
C GLU A 91 7.50 3.21 -7.96
N ASP A 92 7.04 4.34 -8.49
CA ASP A 92 7.40 4.83 -9.82
C ASP A 92 8.31 6.08 -9.81
N ASP A 93 8.60 6.63 -8.63
CA ASP A 93 9.59 7.68 -8.44
C ASP A 93 11.01 7.10 -8.28
N LYS A 94 11.81 7.24 -9.34
CA LYS A 94 13.23 6.82 -9.35
C LYS A 94 14.05 7.39 -8.21
N ALA A 95 13.73 8.59 -7.73
CA ALA A 95 14.46 9.21 -6.62
C ALA A 95 14.16 8.53 -5.28
N VAL A 96 12.99 7.90 -5.12
CA VAL A 96 12.58 7.19 -3.91
C VAL A 96 13.05 5.73 -3.92
N LEU A 97 13.12 5.10 -5.11
CA LEU A 97 13.46 3.68 -5.26
C LEU A 97 14.74 3.26 -4.53
N HIS A 98 15.75 4.12 -4.51
CA HIS A 98 16.99 3.83 -3.79
C HIS A 98 16.75 3.63 -2.29
N PHE A 99 16.00 4.55 -1.67
CA PHE A 99 15.64 4.49 -0.25
C PHE A 99 14.72 3.30 0.05
N LEU A 100 13.74 3.04 -0.84
CA LEU A 100 12.85 1.88 -0.70
C LEU A 100 13.65 0.58 -0.72
N ASN A 101 14.58 0.43 -1.66
CA ASN A 101 15.40 -0.78 -1.77
C ASN A 101 16.27 -0.98 -0.55
N GLN A 102 16.99 0.05 -0.10
CA GLN A 102 17.81 -0.04 1.11
C GLN A 102 16.98 -0.43 2.34
N ASN A 103 15.82 0.21 2.52
CA ASN A 103 14.95 -0.11 3.65
C ASN A 103 14.44 -1.55 3.60
N LEU A 104 14.06 -2.07 2.42
CA LEU A 104 13.58 -3.45 2.29
C LEU A 104 14.68 -4.48 2.51
N GLU A 105 15.92 -4.22 2.10
CA GLU A 105 17.07 -5.07 2.44
C GLU A 105 17.35 -5.05 3.95
N ASP A 106 17.40 -3.87 4.59
CA ASP A 106 17.60 -3.77 6.04
C ASP A 106 16.48 -4.45 6.84
N ILE A 107 15.24 -4.37 6.36
CA ILE A 107 14.08 -5.07 6.92
C ILE A 107 14.26 -6.58 6.76
N LYS A 108 14.66 -7.04 5.57
CA LYS A 108 14.89 -8.46 5.29
C LYS A 108 15.91 -9.04 6.26
N ASP A 109 17.10 -8.45 6.33
CA ASP A 109 18.20 -8.93 7.17
C ASP A 109 17.73 -9.09 8.63
N ARG A 110 17.05 -8.08 9.16
CA ARG A 110 16.57 -8.11 10.56
C ARG A 110 15.44 -9.08 10.81
N ILE A 111 14.59 -9.31 9.83
CA ILE A 111 13.49 -10.29 9.92
C ILE A 111 14.04 -11.72 9.85
N GLU A 112 15.05 -11.95 9.02
CA GLU A 112 15.73 -13.25 8.90
C GLU A 112 16.59 -13.57 10.13
N GLU A 113 17.29 -12.57 10.70
CA GLU A 113 18.06 -12.70 11.95
C GLU A 113 17.23 -13.20 13.14
N ILE A 114 15.92 -12.94 13.13
CA ILE A 114 14.99 -13.33 14.20
C ILE A 114 14.21 -14.62 13.88
N GLY A 115 14.54 -15.30 12.77
CA GLY A 115 14.02 -16.63 12.43
C GLY A 115 12.77 -16.63 11.57
N HIS A 116 12.34 -15.48 11.05
CA HIS A 116 11.33 -15.42 9.98
C HIS A 116 12.00 -15.54 8.61
N GLU A 117 11.20 -15.66 7.55
CA GLU A 117 11.67 -15.64 6.17
C GLU A 117 11.05 -14.46 5.44
N LEU A 118 11.86 -13.69 4.71
CA LEU A 118 11.37 -12.52 3.99
C LEU A 118 11.90 -12.49 2.56
N ASN A 119 10.97 -12.43 1.62
CA ASN A 119 11.24 -12.14 0.21
C ASN A 119 10.53 -10.84 -0.15
N PHE A 120 11.14 -10.03 -1.00
CA PHE A 120 10.48 -8.85 -1.53
C PHE A 120 10.77 -8.67 -3.02
N GLN A 121 9.85 -7.98 -3.70
CA GLN A 121 10.04 -7.46 -5.03
C GLN A 121 9.58 -6.00 -5.08
N ILE A 122 10.37 -5.18 -5.77
CA ILE A 122 10.01 -3.79 -6.09
C ILE A 122 9.64 -3.73 -7.56
N ILE A 123 8.41 -3.29 -7.84
CA ILE A 123 7.90 -3.10 -9.19
C ILE A 123 7.99 -1.61 -9.51
N ASN A 124 9.02 -1.24 -10.29
CA ASN A 124 9.23 0.12 -10.78
C ASN A 124 8.28 0.45 -11.95
N LYS A 125 7.00 0.55 -11.64
CA LYS A 125 5.92 0.90 -12.57
C LYS A 125 4.82 1.63 -11.83
N ASN A 126 4.04 2.40 -12.57
CA ASN A 126 2.80 2.95 -12.02
C ASN A 126 1.79 1.82 -11.73
N PHE A 127 1.38 1.68 -10.47
CA PHE A 127 0.50 0.62 -10.01
C PHE A 127 -0.81 0.53 -10.81
N ILE A 128 -1.41 1.67 -11.13
CA ILE A 128 -2.69 1.71 -11.86
C ILE A 128 -2.50 1.24 -13.30
N TYR A 129 -1.49 1.74 -14.01
CA TYR A 129 -1.25 1.33 -15.39
C TYR A 129 -0.78 -0.12 -15.53
N ASP A 130 -0.13 -0.69 -14.51
CA ASP A 130 0.25 -2.10 -14.51
C ASP A 130 -0.94 -3.03 -14.21
N ASN A 131 -2.01 -2.50 -13.59
CA ASN A 131 -3.14 -3.30 -13.09
C ASN A 131 -4.52 -2.80 -13.54
N TYR A 132 -4.63 -1.88 -14.51
CA TYR A 132 -5.93 -1.29 -14.88
C TYR A 132 -6.92 -2.32 -15.45
N LEU A 133 -6.41 -3.41 -16.02
CA LEU A 133 -7.24 -4.53 -16.51
C LEU A 133 -8.07 -5.18 -15.39
N MET A 134 -7.67 -5.03 -14.12
CA MET A 134 -8.48 -5.47 -12.97
C MET A 134 -9.85 -4.76 -12.89
N LEU A 135 -9.98 -3.59 -13.54
CA LEU A 135 -11.19 -2.79 -13.55
C LEU A 135 -12.09 -3.07 -14.77
N ASP A 136 -11.59 -3.80 -15.78
CA ASP A 136 -12.40 -4.12 -16.95
C ASP A 136 -13.33 -5.29 -16.64
N SER A 137 -14.63 -5.00 -16.53
CA SER A 137 -15.68 -5.96 -16.22
C SER A 137 -16.00 -6.91 -17.38
N LYS A 138 -15.52 -6.63 -18.59
CA LYS A 138 -15.80 -7.42 -19.80
C LYS A 138 -14.83 -8.59 -20.00
N ASP A 139 -13.75 -8.62 -19.22
CA ASP A 139 -12.71 -9.63 -19.33
C ASP A 139 -13.06 -10.86 -18.47
N LEU A 140 -14.18 -11.52 -18.80
CA LEU A 140 -14.71 -12.71 -18.12
C LEU A 140 -13.73 -13.90 -18.07
N PHE A 141 -12.66 -13.87 -18.87
CA PHE A 141 -11.67 -14.95 -19.00
C PHE A 141 -10.45 -14.79 -18.10
N ASN A 142 -10.28 -13.64 -17.47
CA ASN A 142 -9.19 -13.40 -16.55
C ASN A 142 -9.67 -13.61 -15.12
N SER A 143 -9.73 -14.86 -14.66
CA SER A 143 -9.70 -15.17 -13.23
C SER A 143 -8.33 -14.79 -12.70
N ILE A 144 -8.06 -13.49 -12.56
CA ILE A 144 -6.80 -13.01 -12.03
C ILE A 144 -6.68 -13.55 -10.62
N PRO A 145 -5.61 -14.28 -10.30
CA PRO A 145 -5.45 -14.84 -8.96
C PRO A 145 -5.43 -13.69 -7.97
N LYS A 146 -6.35 -13.73 -7.01
CA LYS A 146 -6.23 -12.92 -5.80
C LYS A 146 -5.01 -13.43 -5.03
N ARG A 147 -4.05 -12.56 -4.74
CA ARG A 147 -2.71 -12.97 -4.27
C ARG A 147 -2.34 -12.46 -2.89
N PHE A 148 -2.96 -11.38 -2.43
CA PHE A 148 -2.50 -10.67 -1.25
C PHE A 148 -3.49 -10.81 -0.11
N ASN A 149 -3.03 -11.28 1.04
CA ASN A 149 -3.83 -11.32 2.27
C ASN A 149 -3.65 -10.07 3.13
N ILE A 150 -2.64 -9.25 2.84
CA ILE A 150 -2.42 -7.95 3.46
C ILE A 150 -2.19 -6.93 2.34
N ILE A 151 -2.97 -5.86 2.33
CA ILE A 151 -2.72 -4.70 1.47
C ILE A 151 -2.72 -3.45 2.34
N ILE A 152 -1.63 -2.69 2.35
CA ILE A 152 -1.54 -1.43 3.09
C ILE A 152 -1.14 -0.30 2.14
N SER A 153 -1.75 0.88 2.24
CA SER A 153 -1.33 1.99 1.38
C SER A 153 -1.69 3.36 1.94
N ASN A 154 -0.83 4.34 1.63
CA ASN A 154 -1.13 5.76 1.64
C ASN A 154 -1.00 6.28 0.20
N PRO A 155 -2.02 6.08 -0.64
CA PRO A 155 -1.95 6.45 -2.05
C PRO A 155 -1.83 7.98 -2.22
N PRO A 156 -1.29 8.44 -3.37
CA PRO A 156 -1.21 9.87 -3.67
C PRO A 156 -2.60 10.51 -3.78
N TYR A 157 -2.67 11.84 -3.65
CA TYR A 157 -3.94 12.58 -3.62
C TYR A 157 -4.01 13.66 -4.70
N TYR A 158 -4.52 13.30 -5.89
CA TYR A 158 -4.83 14.26 -6.95
C TYR A 158 -5.99 13.78 -7.82
N LYS A 159 -6.58 14.71 -8.58
CA LYS A 159 -7.67 14.38 -9.51
C LYS A 159 -7.09 13.92 -10.84
N VAL A 160 -7.56 12.78 -11.34
CA VAL A 160 -7.18 12.27 -12.68
C VAL A 160 -7.94 13.06 -13.73
N SER A 161 -7.29 13.48 -14.82
CA SER A 161 -7.99 14.23 -15.87
C SER A 161 -9.22 13.47 -16.40
N LYS A 162 -10.32 14.18 -16.69
CA LYS A 162 -11.51 13.57 -17.31
C LYS A 162 -11.21 12.96 -18.69
N SER A 163 -10.21 13.49 -19.40
CA SER A 163 -9.78 13.02 -20.72
C SER A 163 -8.85 11.81 -20.65
N ASP A 164 -8.41 11.39 -19.46
CA ASP A 164 -7.57 10.23 -19.28
C ASP A 164 -8.36 8.95 -19.57
N ARG A 165 -7.75 8.01 -20.30
CA ARG A 165 -8.32 6.67 -20.57
C ARG A 165 -8.67 5.95 -19.27
N LEU A 166 -7.91 6.18 -18.20
CA LEU A 166 -8.20 5.63 -16.88
C LEU A 166 -9.55 6.11 -16.32
N SER A 167 -9.94 7.37 -16.56
CA SER A 167 -11.22 7.90 -16.09
C SER A 167 -12.42 7.15 -16.70
N GLN A 168 -12.28 6.61 -17.92
CA GLN A 168 -13.33 5.81 -18.56
C GLN A 168 -13.55 4.46 -17.86
N LEU A 169 -12.47 3.82 -17.39
CA LEU A 169 -12.53 2.56 -16.66
C LEU A 169 -13.28 2.68 -15.33
N MET A 170 -13.27 3.87 -14.73
CA MET A 170 -13.98 4.15 -13.46
C MET A 170 -15.37 4.74 -13.67
N ALA A 171 -15.82 5.01 -14.89
CA ALA A 171 -17.08 5.72 -15.14
C ALA A 171 -18.32 4.97 -14.58
N GLU A 172 -18.26 3.64 -14.56
CA GLU A 172 -19.30 2.80 -13.98
C GLU A 172 -19.35 2.87 -12.45
N ILE A 173 -18.25 3.23 -11.78
CA ILE A 173 -18.10 3.15 -10.31
C ILE A 173 -17.88 4.51 -9.64
N VAL A 174 -17.49 5.54 -10.39
CA VAL A 174 -17.29 6.92 -9.92
C VAL A 174 -18.19 7.87 -10.72
N HIS A 175 -18.75 8.87 -10.05
CA HIS A 175 -19.49 9.94 -10.70
C HIS A 175 -18.62 11.19 -10.80
N GLY A 176 -18.27 11.62 -12.02
CA GLY A 176 -17.41 12.78 -12.25
C GLY A 176 -15.93 12.41 -12.35
N GLN A 177 -15.04 13.30 -11.89
CA GLN A 177 -13.59 13.20 -12.09
C GLN A 177 -12.92 12.44 -10.93
N PRO A 178 -12.52 11.16 -11.10
CA PRO A 178 -12.02 10.34 -10.00
C PRO A 178 -10.76 10.93 -9.37
N ASN A 179 -10.66 10.77 -8.04
CA ASN A 179 -9.39 10.97 -7.36
C ASN A 179 -8.55 9.70 -7.51
N ILE A 180 -7.25 9.84 -7.73
CA ILE A 180 -6.33 8.74 -8.00
C ILE A 180 -6.40 7.64 -6.93
N TYR A 181 -6.54 7.98 -5.64
CA TYR A 181 -6.63 6.97 -4.57
C TYR A 181 -7.80 5.99 -4.74
N MET A 182 -8.85 6.39 -5.46
CA MET A 182 -10.01 5.54 -5.72
C MET A 182 -9.64 4.37 -6.65
N PHE A 183 -8.72 4.59 -7.59
CA PHE A 183 -8.19 3.51 -8.44
C PHE A 183 -7.35 2.53 -7.62
N PHE A 184 -6.50 3.04 -6.73
CA PHE A 184 -5.71 2.20 -5.82
C PHE A 184 -6.63 1.29 -5.00
N LEU A 185 -7.65 1.87 -4.35
CA LEU A 185 -8.66 1.10 -3.60
C LEU A 185 -9.37 0.06 -4.47
N ALA A 186 -9.81 0.45 -5.68
CA ALA A 186 -10.56 -0.44 -6.55
C ALA A 186 -9.72 -1.62 -7.03
N ILE A 187 -8.52 -1.36 -7.54
CA ILE A 187 -7.59 -2.40 -8.01
C ILE A 187 -7.16 -3.29 -6.84
N SER A 188 -6.77 -2.70 -5.70
CA SER A 188 -6.38 -3.47 -4.52
C SER A 188 -7.50 -4.37 -4.01
N SER A 189 -8.77 -3.92 -4.05
CA SER A 189 -9.91 -4.77 -3.67
C SER A 189 -10.07 -6.00 -4.57
N LYS A 190 -9.66 -5.91 -5.84
CA LYS A 190 -9.68 -7.02 -6.79
C LYS A 190 -8.50 -7.97 -6.62
N LEU A 191 -7.34 -7.45 -6.19
CA LEU A 191 -6.13 -8.24 -5.91
C LEU A 191 -6.15 -8.92 -4.53
N LEU A 192 -7.04 -8.49 -3.63
CA LEU A 192 -7.20 -8.99 -2.27
C LEU A 192 -7.71 -10.44 -2.24
N SER A 193 -6.99 -11.33 -1.56
CA SER A 193 -7.38 -12.73 -1.34
C SER A 193 -8.69 -12.83 -0.56
N ASN A 194 -9.34 -13.99 -0.66
CA ASN A 194 -10.44 -14.29 0.23
C ASN A 194 -9.92 -14.24 1.68
N ASN A 195 -10.70 -13.64 2.58
CA ASN A 195 -10.35 -13.36 3.97
C ASN A 195 -9.10 -12.46 4.17
N GLY A 196 -8.56 -11.88 3.10
CA GLY A 196 -7.49 -10.89 3.20
C GLY A 196 -8.01 -9.58 3.80
N GLN A 197 -7.10 -8.80 4.35
CA GLN A 197 -7.38 -7.48 4.90
C GLN A 197 -6.66 -6.39 4.09
N MET A 198 -7.34 -5.26 3.90
CA MET A 198 -6.73 -4.07 3.32
C MET A 198 -6.95 -2.85 4.22
N VAL A 199 -5.91 -2.06 4.43
CA VAL A 199 -5.93 -0.85 5.26
C VAL A 199 -5.40 0.32 4.45
N PHE A 200 -6.22 1.35 4.30
CA PHE A 200 -5.91 2.50 3.46
C PHE A 200 -6.01 3.79 4.25
N ILE A 201 -5.03 4.68 4.07
CA ILE A 201 -5.13 6.07 4.47
C ILE A 201 -5.86 6.81 3.34
N THR A 202 -6.94 7.51 3.68
CA THR A 202 -7.73 8.29 2.71
C THR A 202 -8.17 9.62 3.32
N PRO A 203 -8.48 10.66 2.51
CA PRO A 203 -8.94 11.93 3.03
C PRO A 203 -10.32 11.78 3.69
N ARG A 204 -10.58 12.50 4.80
CA ARG A 204 -11.87 12.45 5.53
C ARG A 204 -13.10 12.67 4.64
N SER A 205 -12.95 13.46 3.57
CA SER A 205 -14.03 13.72 2.61
C SER A 205 -14.55 12.45 1.94
N PHE A 206 -13.76 11.37 1.89
CA PHE A 206 -14.18 10.05 1.42
C PHE A 206 -15.41 9.53 2.16
N CYS A 207 -15.46 9.65 3.49
CA CYS A 207 -16.51 9.06 4.30
C CYS A 207 -17.85 9.81 4.20
N SER A 208 -17.82 11.14 4.08
CA SER A 208 -19.02 11.99 4.17
C SER A 208 -19.45 12.62 2.84
N GLY A 209 -18.55 12.73 1.85
CA GLY A 209 -18.83 13.43 0.60
C GLY A 209 -19.86 12.71 -0.26
N LEU A 210 -20.85 13.47 -0.77
CA LEU A 210 -21.84 12.96 -1.75
C LEU A 210 -21.18 12.44 -3.02
N TYR A 211 -20.10 13.11 -3.44
CA TYR A 211 -19.26 12.73 -4.57
C TYR A 211 -18.79 11.26 -4.49
N PHE A 212 -18.41 10.78 -3.30
CA PHE A 212 -17.88 9.43 -3.10
C PHE A 212 -18.97 8.38 -2.83
N LYS A 213 -20.26 8.76 -2.75
CA LYS A 213 -21.36 7.84 -2.38
C LYS A 213 -21.46 6.62 -3.30
N LYS A 214 -21.34 6.82 -4.62
CA LYS A 214 -21.41 5.74 -5.62
C LYS A 214 -20.26 4.75 -5.44
N PHE A 215 -19.05 5.27 -5.28
CA PHE A 215 -17.86 4.45 -5.07
C PHE A 215 -17.90 3.70 -3.74
N ARG A 216 -18.32 4.35 -2.64
CA ARG A 216 -18.48 3.67 -1.34
C ARG A 216 -19.44 2.49 -1.45
N LYS A 217 -20.59 2.65 -2.14
CA LYS A 217 -21.52 1.55 -2.38
C LYS A 217 -20.88 0.41 -3.17
N TRP A 218 -20.15 0.73 -4.23
CA TRP A 218 -19.42 -0.28 -5.01
C TRP A 218 -18.37 -1.03 -4.18
N LEU A 219 -17.59 -0.29 -3.38
CA LEU A 219 -16.55 -0.87 -2.53
C LEU A 219 -17.15 -1.80 -1.48
N LEU A 220 -18.23 -1.38 -0.81
CA LEU A 220 -18.94 -2.19 0.19
C LEU A 220 -19.64 -3.42 -0.38
N ASN A 221 -19.92 -3.44 -1.69
CA ASN A 221 -20.39 -4.66 -2.38
C ASN A 221 -19.23 -5.59 -2.78
N THR A 222 -17.98 -5.11 -2.70
CA THR A 222 -16.78 -5.86 -3.11
C THR A 222 -15.99 -6.38 -1.92
N VAL A 223 -15.97 -5.63 -0.81
CA VAL A 223 -15.27 -5.97 0.45
C VAL A 223 -16.16 -5.68 1.65
N ASN A 224 -15.93 -6.39 2.75
CA ASN A 224 -16.61 -6.14 4.02
C ASN A 224 -15.80 -5.18 4.89
N LEU A 225 -16.49 -4.34 5.68
CA LEU A 225 -15.85 -3.57 6.74
C LEU A 225 -15.71 -4.46 7.98
N SER A 226 -14.51 -4.51 8.56
CA SER A 226 -14.29 -5.02 9.91
C SER A 226 -14.52 -3.89 10.91
N SER A 227 -15.26 -4.18 11.98
CA SER A 227 -15.52 -3.30 13.12
C SER A 227 -14.67 -3.68 14.31
#